data_AF-A0A1G9GS64-F1
#
_entry.id   AF-A0A1G9GS64-F1
#
_cell.length_a   1.000
_cell.length_b   1.000
_cell.length_c   1.000
_cell.angle_alpha   90.00
_cell.angle_beta   90.00
_cell.angle_gamma   90.00
#
_symmetry.space_group_name_H-M   'P 1'
#
loop_
_entity.id
_entity.type
_entity.pdbx_description
1 polymer ?
#
loop_
_entity_poly.entity_id
_entity_poly.type
_entity_poly.pdbx_seq_one_letter_code
_entity_poly.pdbx_strand_id
1 'polypeptide(L)'
;MNSAERADKKISPTSGEYSAGAGRRPVIALAGAERYTDHKLLALLTEHSDLIVLTENDDAYSDRNEGEHGYGTGHSAGAGYSSGKSGRRTNRECSRDVCQNQTDSCPHVQRRPCDLFSLPSAATALQGADYAIYQAHPVMSQARLTQASIADMAAIQADIFARAACINGIRHIVCLSGPASRNILPGQRFRYLHDSLEAERILRSCGLPVTVLRSGQPSSQTAGRSENTAIPVPIELAGAGMTLLAAVEAASRNDTHPGTGAPVQPPPRKKAKPASDVRSVQRVVLPGNTDAGWAARHYLEWLGSILKPLIRIDHDGGSRYRVCLRSSRCALLELNYLPEQSSAAGSIYRISGGVLTKQDDSYQSRLEFLQIPGSRECIIAIHDYLPSLPWFLYKHTQARVHLLVMTAFRRHLLRMSKRT
;
A
#
# COMPACT_ATOMS: atom_id res chain seq x y z
N MET A 1 0.06 35.18 73.60
CA MET A 1 -1.34 34.68 73.66
C MET A 1 -1.70 34.16 72.28
N ASN A 2 -1.86 32.83 72.19
CA ASN A 2 -2.71 32.00 71.31
C ASN A 2 -2.84 32.33 69.80
N SER A 3 -3.01 31.41 68.86
CA SER A 3 -3.03 29.94 68.76
C SER A 3 -3.33 29.61 67.28
N ALA A 4 -3.21 28.33 66.93
CA ALA A 4 -3.74 27.62 65.74
C ALA A 4 -2.80 27.58 64.52
N GLU A 5 -1.94 26.56 64.36
CA GLU A 5 -2.22 25.14 64.05
C GLU A 5 -2.71 24.95 62.60
N ARG A 6 -1.78 24.50 61.74
CA ARG A 6 -2.01 24.17 60.32
C ARG A 6 -1.98 22.65 60.19
N ALA A 7 -3.15 22.05 60.09
CA ALA A 7 -3.32 20.61 59.92
C ALA A 7 -3.22 20.20 58.44
N ASP A 8 -2.39 19.18 58.20
CA ASP A 8 -2.32 18.38 56.98
C ASP A 8 -3.67 17.73 56.65
N LYS A 9 -4.15 17.87 55.41
CA LYS A 9 -5.27 17.08 54.89
C LYS A 9 -4.83 16.28 53.67
N LYS A 10 -4.46 15.02 53.92
CA LYS A 10 -4.38 13.92 52.96
C LYS A 10 -5.68 13.83 52.16
N ILE A 11 -5.59 13.94 50.83
CA ILE A 11 -6.68 13.58 49.91
C ILE A 11 -6.31 12.23 49.30
N SER A 12 -6.99 11.18 49.74
CA SER A 12 -7.03 9.88 49.07
C SER A 12 -8.00 9.96 47.90
N PRO A 13 -7.69 9.38 46.72
CA PRO A 13 -8.61 9.38 45.59
C PRO A 13 -9.70 8.32 45.82
N THR A 14 -10.95 8.75 45.92
CA THR A 14 -12.12 7.89 45.86
C THR A 14 -12.28 7.35 44.44
N SER A 15 -12.44 6.05 44.36
CA SER A 15 -12.83 5.26 43.19
C SER A 15 -14.10 5.81 42.56
N GLY A 16 -13.94 6.55 41.45
CA GLY A 16 -15.05 6.92 40.57
C GLY A 16 -15.43 5.73 39.70
N GLU A 17 -16.59 5.16 39.99
CA GLU A 17 -17.31 4.26 39.08
C GLU A 17 -17.59 5.02 37.77
N TYR A 18 -16.85 4.67 36.72
CA TYR A 18 -17.17 5.10 35.37
C TYR A 18 -18.44 4.36 34.92
N SER A 19 -19.58 5.05 34.99
CA SER A 19 -20.80 4.61 34.30
C SER A 19 -20.53 4.57 32.80
N ALA A 20 -20.49 3.36 32.25
CA ALA A 20 -20.44 3.09 30.82
C ALA A 20 -21.74 3.59 30.17
N GLY A 21 -21.71 4.82 29.66
CA GLY A 21 -22.68 5.23 28.64
C GLY A 21 -22.56 4.29 27.47
N ALA A 22 -23.67 3.69 27.04
CA ALA A 22 -23.75 2.77 25.91
C ALA A 22 -23.40 3.50 24.58
N GLY A 23 -22.10 3.74 24.38
CA GLY A 23 -21.55 4.29 23.15
C GLY A 23 -21.40 3.20 22.10
N ARG A 24 -21.61 3.57 20.83
CA ARG A 24 -21.30 2.73 19.68
C ARG A 24 -19.86 2.22 19.79
N ARG A 25 -19.64 0.92 19.58
CA ARG A 25 -18.29 0.33 19.50
C ARG A 25 -17.47 1.09 18.44
N PRO A 26 -16.23 1.49 18.74
CA PRO A 26 -15.38 2.15 17.76
C PRO A 26 -14.99 1.18 16.66
N VAL A 27 -14.92 1.70 15.43
CA VAL A 27 -14.50 0.94 14.26
C VAL A 27 -13.05 1.28 13.93
N ILE A 28 -12.15 0.30 13.99
CA ILE A 28 -10.71 0.47 13.74
C ILE A 28 -10.35 -0.21 12.41
N ALA A 29 -9.79 0.56 11.48
CA ALA A 29 -9.22 0.02 10.25
C ALA A 29 -7.77 -0.42 10.45
N LEU A 30 -7.40 -1.63 10.01
CA LEU A 30 -6.04 -2.17 10.08
C LEU A 30 -5.45 -2.28 8.67
N ALA A 31 -4.29 -1.66 8.43
CA ALA A 31 -3.59 -1.66 7.16
C ALA A 31 -2.13 -2.15 7.30
N GLY A 32 -1.69 -3.03 6.39
CA GLY A 32 -0.31 -3.52 6.31
C GLY A 32 0.10 -4.53 7.38
N ALA A 33 -0.87 -5.05 8.15
CA ALA A 33 -0.65 -6.01 9.22
C ALA A 33 -1.40 -7.33 9.02
N GLU A 34 -1.95 -7.57 7.83
CA GLU A 34 -2.77 -8.73 7.49
C GLU A 34 -2.08 -10.07 7.74
N ARG A 35 -0.75 -10.11 7.54
CA ARG A 35 0.09 -11.29 7.80
C ARG A 35 0.27 -11.61 9.28
N TYR A 36 -0.03 -10.65 10.16
CA TYR A 36 0.13 -10.75 11.60
C TYR A 36 -1.21 -10.83 12.33
N THR A 37 -2.32 -10.59 11.63
CA THR A 37 -3.69 -10.74 12.16
C THR A 37 -4.12 -12.21 12.24
N ASP A 38 -3.58 -12.94 13.22
CA ASP A 38 -4.08 -14.26 13.59
C ASP A 38 -5.39 -14.18 14.41
N HIS A 39 -6.07 -15.31 14.60
CA HIS A 39 -7.35 -15.36 15.33
C HIS A 39 -7.23 -14.88 16.79
N LYS A 40 -6.08 -15.06 17.45
CA LYS A 40 -5.88 -14.65 18.85
C LYS A 40 -5.73 -13.14 18.96
N LEU A 41 -4.97 -12.55 18.05
CA LEU A 41 -4.78 -11.12 17.97
C LEU A 41 -6.09 -10.42 17.60
N LEU A 42 -6.83 -10.95 16.63
CA LEU A 42 -8.15 -10.43 16.27
C LEU A 42 -9.14 -10.53 17.44
N ALA A 43 -9.11 -11.61 18.23
CA ALA A 43 -9.94 -11.72 19.43
C ALA A 43 -9.61 -10.64 20.48
N LEU A 44 -8.34 -10.36 20.73
CA LEU A 44 -7.91 -9.29 21.66
C LEU A 44 -8.34 -7.91 21.16
N LEU A 45 -8.19 -7.66 19.86
CA LEU A 45 -8.55 -6.38 19.26
C LEU A 45 -10.07 -6.17 19.20
N THR A 46 -10.85 -7.26 19.08
CA THR A 46 -12.33 -7.22 19.04
C THR A 46 -12.99 -7.27 20.41
N GLU A 47 -12.25 -7.24 21.51
CA GLU A 47 -12.86 -7.18 22.86
C GLU A 47 -13.72 -5.90 23.01
N HIS A 48 -13.18 -4.77 22.57
CA HIS A 48 -13.80 -3.44 22.74
C HIS A 48 -14.02 -2.67 21.44
N SER A 49 -13.67 -3.23 20.28
CA SER A 49 -13.81 -2.55 19.00
C SER A 49 -14.36 -3.46 17.90
N ASP A 50 -14.87 -2.86 16.83
CA ASP A 50 -15.13 -3.54 15.57
C ASP A 50 -13.95 -3.27 14.62
N LEU A 51 -13.53 -4.27 13.87
CA LEU A 51 -12.34 -4.19 13.03
C LEU A 51 -12.70 -4.24 11.55
N ILE A 52 -12.09 -3.34 10.79
CA ILE A 52 -12.00 -3.44 9.34
C ILE A 52 -10.56 -3.83 9.01
N VAL A 53 -10.34 -5.09 8.64
CA VAL A 53 -9.02 -5.56 8.18
C VAL A 53 -8.91 -5.32 6.69
N LEU A 54 -8.04 -4.40 6.29
CA LEU A 54 -7.74 -4.16 4.89
C LEU A 54 -6.89 -5.31 4.38
N THR A 55 -7.44 -6.08 3.47
CA THR A 55 -6.75 -7.19 2.82
C THR A 55 -6.27 -6.75 1.46
N GLU A 56 -5.06 -7.18 1.09
CA GLU A 56 -4.65 -7.14 -0.31
C GLU A 56 -5.71 -7.81 -1.17
N ASN A 57 -5.94 -7.26 -2.36
CA ASN A 57 -7.02 -7.65 -3.24
C ASN A 57 -6.69 -8.98 -3.98
N ASP A 58 -6.62 -10.09 -3.23
CA ASP A 58 -6.31 -11.42 -3.76
C ASP A 58 -7.40 -11.92 -4.74
N ASP A 59 -8.67 -11.54 -4.52
CA ASP A 59 -9.82 -12.07 -5.25
C ASP A 59 -10.22 -11.23 -6.48
N ALA A 60 -9.87 -9.94 -6.52
CA ALA A 60 -10.15 -9.16 -7.72
C ALA A 60 -9.35 -9.64 -8.94
N TYR A 61 -8.25 -10.37 -8.76
CA TYR A 61 -7.45 -10.91 -9.87
C TYR A 61 -7.88 -12.33 -10.30
N SER A 62 -8.54 -13.10 -9.44
CA SER A 62 -9.04 -14.45 -9.76
C SER A 62 -10.32 -14.39 -10.59
N ASP A 63 -11.30 -13.56 -10.22
CA ASP A 63 -12.56 -13.42 -10.96
C ASP A 63 -12.39 -12.75 -12.34
N ARG A 64 -11.36 -11.91 -12.53
CA ARG A 64 -11.09 -11.22 -13.81
C ARG A 64 -10.54 -12.12 -14.91
N ASN A 65 -10.20 -13.37 -14.58
CA ASN A 65 -9.53 -14.32 -15.47
C ASN A 65 -10.42 -15.45 -15.99
N GLU A 66 -11.72 -15.44 -15.65
CA GLU A 66 -12.70 -16.46 -16.06
C GLU A 66 -13.46 -16.11 -17.35
N GLY A 67 -13.23 -14.93 -17.94
CA GLY A 67 -13.90 -14.48 -19.17
C GLY A 67 -13.34 -15.03 -20.50
N GLU A 68 -12.18 -15.69 -20.50
CA GLU A 68 -11.65 -16.35 -21.69
C GLU A 68 -11.93 -17.85 -21.60
N HIS A 69 -12.94 -18.34 -22.32
CA HIS A 69 -12.91 -19.51 -23.23
C HIS A 69 -14.33 -19.80 -23.75
N GLY A 70 -14.75 -19.03 -24.75
CA GLY A 70 -15.94 -19.29 -25.56
C GLY A 70 -15.55 -19.46 -27.02
N TYR A 71 -14.81 -20.52 -27.36
CA TYR A 71 -14.70 -20.99 -28.74
C TYR A 71 -15.12 -22.46 -28.81
N GLY A 72 -16.26 -22.67 -29.45
CA GLY A 72 -16.80 -23.99 -29.73
C GLY A 72 -16.06 -24.68 -30.88
N THR A 73 -15.68 -25.92 -30.62
CA THR A 73 -15.58 -27.03 -31.58
C THR A 73 -15.82 -28.28 -30.72
N GLY A 74 -16.91 -29.02 -30.87
CA GLY A 74 -17.05 -30.02 -31.93
C GLY A 74 -17.01 -31.41 -31.31
N HIS A 75 -18.15 -32.09 -31.34
CA HIS A 75 -18.45 -33.48 -31.00
C HIS A 75 -17.27 -34.49 -31.03
N SER A 76 -17.18 -35.34 -30.00
CA SER A 76 -17.22 -36.81 -30.16
C SER A 76 -17.19 -37.53 -28.80
N ALA A 77 -18.08 -38.53 -28.67
CA ALA A 77 -18.26 -39.43 -27.53
C ALA A 77 -17.09 -40.41 -27.32
N GLY A 78 -16.91 -40.92 -26.10
CA GLY A 78 -15.98 -42.02 -25.82
C GLY A 78 -15.86 -42.41 -24.35
N ALA A 79 -16.70 -43.38 -23.96
CA ALA A 79 -16.54 -44.44 -22.95
C ALA A 79 -15.56 -44.30 -21.76
N GLY A 80 -16.15 -44.40 -20.55
CA GLY A 80 -15.82 -45.26 -19.40
C GLY A 80 -14.37 -45.69 -19.11
N TYR A 81 -13.97 -45.62 -17.83
CA TYR A 81 -13.53 -46.79 -17.07
C TYR A 81 -13.44 -46.43 -15.58
N SER A 82 -14.26 -47.12 -14.78
CA SER A 82 -14.16 -47.22 -13.32
C SER A 82 -13.06 -48.23 -12.97
N SER A 83 -12.17 -47.89 -12.05
CA SER A 83 -11.54 -48.91 -11.21
C SER A 83 -11.25 -48.35 -9.82
N GLY A 84 -12.02 -48.85 -8.86
CA GLY A 84 -11.74 -48.69 -7.44
C GLY A 84 -10.66 -49.68 -7.00
N LYS A 85 -9.83 -49.26 -6.05
CA LYS A 85 -9.17 -50.16 -5.11
C LYS A 85 -9.22 -49.58 -3.70
N SER A 86 -10.09 -50.20 -2.91
CA SER A 86 -10.12 -50.22 -1.45
C SER A 86 -8.84 -50.87 -0.91
N GLY A 87 -8.25 -50.30 0.14
CA GLY A 87 -7.07 -50.87 0.79
C GLY A 87 -6.63 -50.16 2.07
N ARG A 88 -7.18 -50.62 3.19
CA ARG A 88 -6.62 -50.66 4.56
C ARG A 88 -6.24 -49.36 5.29
N ARG A 89 -7.08 -49.06 6.30
CA ARG A 89 -6.75 -48.27 7.50
C ARG A 89 -5.54 -48.85 8.24
N THR A 90 -4.57 -48.00 8.54
CA THR A 90 -3.71 -48.10 9.71
C THR A 90 -3.78 -46.78 10.46
N ASN A 91 -4.28 -46.83 11.70
CA ASN A 91 -4.27 -45.71 12.65
C ASN A 91 -2.83 -45.31 12.97
N ARG A 92 -2.41 -44.10 12.57
CA ARG A 92 -1.38 -43.26 13.22
C ARG A 92 -1.19 -41.99 12.40
N GLU A 93 -1.72 -40.88 12.93
CA GLU A 93 -1.28 -39.47 12.78
C GLU A 93 -2.50 -38.55 12.91
N CYS A 94 -2.92 -38.36 14.16
CA CYS A 94 -3.78 -37.25 14.54
C CYS A 94 -2.88 -36.07 14.91
N SER A 95 -2.48 -35.27 13.93
CA SER A 95 -1.98 -33.90 14.11
C SER A 95 -1.52 -33.34 12.77
N ARG A 96 -2.32 -32.47 12.14
CA ARG A 96 -1.92 -31.26 11.37
C ARG A 96 -2.95 -30.77 10.35
N ASP A 97 -4.08 -31.46 10.14
CA ASP A 97 -5.07 -31.06 9.12
C ASP A 97 -6.30 -30.32 9.66
N VAL A 98 -6.15 -29.50 10.69
CA VAL A 98 -7.22 -28.62 11.16
C VAL A 98 -6.67 -27.20 11.25
N CYS A 99 -7.09 -26.34 10.32
CA CYS A 99 -7.15 -24.86 10.36
C CYS A 99 -6.86 -24.22 8.99
N GLN A 100 -7.46 -24.69 7.89
CA GLN A 100 -7.37 -23.96 6.60
C GLN A 100 -8.71 -23.65 5.93
N ASN A 101 -9.85 -24.07 6.46
CA ASN A 101 -11.17 -23.80 5.86
C ASN A 101 -12.27 -23.45 6.86
N GLN A 102 -11.94 -22.86 8.02
CA GLN A 102 -12.93 -22.28 8.91
C GLN A 102 -12.74 -20.77 8.98
N THR A 103 -13.47 -20.08 8.12
CA THR A 103 -14.07 -18.79 8.47
C THR A 103 -15.00 -19.03 9.67
N ASP A 104 -14.43 -19.09 10.86
CA ASP A 104 -15.20 -18.70 12.04
C ASP A 104 -15.41 -17.20 11.87
N SER A 105 -16.62 -16.84 11.44
CA SER A 105 -17.07 -15.46 11.28
C SER A 105 -16.99 -14.78 12.64
N CYS A 106 -15.84 -14.19 12.98
CA CYS A 106 -15.75 -13.25 14.10
C CYS A 106 -16.72 -12.10 13.78
N PRO A 107 -17.83 -11.94 14.52
CA PRO A 107 -18.88 -10.99 14.15
C PRO A 107 -18.39 -9.53 14.13
N HIS A 108 -17.29 -9.26 14.83
CA HIS A 108 -16.65 -7.95 14.95
C HIS A 108 -15.49 -7.73 13.96
N VAL A 109 -15.28 -8.61 12.99
CA VAL A 109 -14.21 -8.47 11.99
C VAL A 109 -14.80 -8.48 10.58
N GLN A 110 -14.63 -7.35 9.88
CA GLN A 110 -14.90 -7.26 8.46
C GLN A 110 -13.59 -7.20 7.68
N ARG A 111 -13.39 -8.10 6.72
CA ARG A 111 -12.28 -8.01 5.76
C ARG A 111 -12.74 -7.23 4.53
N ARG A 112 -11.92 -6.30 4.06
CA ARG A 112 -12.21 -5.49 2.86
C ARG A 112 -11.02 -5.48 1.92
N PRO A 113 -11.22 -5.76 0.61
CA PRO A 113 -10.15 -5.63 -0.37
C PRO A 113 -9.71 -4.16 -0.48
N CYS A 114 -8.41 -3.94 -0.50
CA CYS A 114 -7.82 -2.61 -0.56
C CYS A 114 -6.53 -2.64 -1.39
N ASP A 115 -6.49 -1.85 -2.47
CA ASP A 115 -5.26 -1.51 -3.17
C ASP A 115 -4.73 -0.17 -2.65
N LEU A 116 -3.68 -0.20 -1.83
CA LEU A 116 -3.03 1.02 -1.30
C LEU A 116 -2.27 1.83 -2.36
N PHE A 117 -2.36 1.46 -3.63
CA PHE A 117 -1.91 2.28 -4.75
C PHE A 117 -3.07 3.01 -5.45
N SER A 118 -4.31 2.74 -5.07
CA SER A 118 -5.52 3.36 -5.64
C SER A 118 -6.28 4.11 -4.55
N LEU A 119 -6.31 5.44 -4.64
CA LEU A 119 -7.06 6.27 -3.70
C LEU A 119 -8.55 5.91 -3.65
N PRO A 120 -9.27 5.72 -4.77
CA PRO A 120 -10.67 5.27 -4.72
C PRO A 120 -10.85 3.93 -3.98
N SER A 121 -9.93 2.98 -4.19
CA SER A 121 -9.96 1.68 -3.49
C SER A 121 -9.75 1.86 -1.98
N ALA A 122 -8.70 2.57 -1.58
CA ALA A 122 -8.40 2.83 -0.18
C ALA A 122 -9.52 3.63 0.51
N ALA A 123 -10.08 4.63 -0.16
CA ALA A 123 -11.19 5.43 0.37
C ALA A 123 -12.45 4.58 0.59
N THR A 124 -12.80 3.72 -0.36
CA THR A 124 -13.92 2.78 -0.22
C THR A 124 -13.67 1.81 0.94
N ALA A 125 -12.45 1.27 1.04
CA ALA A 125 -12.12 0.29 2.07
C ALA A 125 -12.15 0.88 3.49
N LEU A 126 -11.82 2.17 3.65
CA LEU A 126 -11.85 2.88 4.94
C LEU A 126 -13.23 3.42 5.36
N GLN A 127 -14.27 3.25 4.53
CA GLN A 127 -15.59 3.82 4.81
C GLN A 127 -16.19 3.36 6.15
N GLY A 128 -16.58 4.31 7.00
CA GLY A 128 -17.19 4.06 8.31
C GLY A 128 -16.22 3.71 9.45
N ALA A 129 -14.90 3.74 9.20
CA ALA A 129 -13.89 3.63 10.25
C ALA A 129 -13.78 4.93 11.07
N ASP A 130 -13.68 4.81 12.40
CA ASP A 130 -13.45 5.93 13.30
C ASP A 130 -11.96 6.23 13.48
N TYR A 131 -11.14 5.18 13.47
CA TYR A 131 -9.70 5.21 13.71
C TYR A 131 -8.97 4.27 12.76
N ALA A 132 -7.66 4.45 12.62
CA ALA A 132 -6.85 3.55 11.82
C ALA A 132 -5.52 3.17 12.48
N ILE A 133 -5.07 1.95 12.23
CA ILE A 133 -3.73 1.48 12.53
C ILE A 133 -3.03 1.16 11.20
N TYR A 134 -1.87 1.79 10.98
CA TYR A 134 -1.08 1.65 9.76
C TYR A 134 0.29 1.08 10.09
N GLN A 135 0.62 -0.10 9.56
CA GLN A 135 1.98 -0.62 9.66
C GLN A 135 2.84 -0.04 8.53
N ALA A 136 3.92 0.66 8.91
CA ALA A 136 4.85 1.30 7.97
C ALA A 136 5.82 0.28 7.33
N HIS A 137 5.31 -0.86 6.87
CA HIS A 137 6.02 -1.78 6.01
C HIS A 137 5.30 -1.84 4.66
N PRO A 138 5.98 -1.61 3.54
CA PRO A 138 5.28 -1.57 2.27
C PRO A 138 4.73 -2.94 1.94
N VAL A 139 3.45 -2.96 1.60
CA VAL A 139 2.82 -4.11 0.99
C VAL A 139 3.45 -4.31 -0.39
N MET A 140 4.01 -5.49 -0.64
CA MET A 140 4.68 -5.80 -1.91
C MET A 140 3.65 -5.75 -3.04
N SER A 141 3.98 -5.06 -4.13
CA SER A 141 3.11 -4.97 -5.30
C SER A 141 2.88 -6.34 -5.92
N GLN A 142 1.62 -6.65 -6.22
CA GLN A 142 1.19 -7.90 -6.84
C GLN A 142 1.37 -7.91 -8.37
N ALA A 143 1.86 -6.81 -8.96
CA ALA A 143 2.09 -6.73 -10.40
C ALA A 143 3.14 -7.74 -10.89
N ARG A 144 2.97 -8.27 -12.10
CA ARG A 144 3.89 -9.24 -12.73
C ARG A 144 5.35 -8.79 -12.73
N LEU A 145 5.54 -7.49 -12.92
CA LEU A 145 6.84 -6.82 -12.81
C LEU A 145 6.66 -5.54 -11.99
N THR A 146 7.44 -5.43 -10.93
CA THR A 146 7.55 -4.20 -10.14
C THR A 146 8.95 -3.63 -10.29
N GLN A 147 9.06 -2.40 -10.77
CA GLN A 147 10.30 -1.63 -10.90
C GLN A 147 10.25 -0.42 -9.96
N ALA A 148 10.49 -0.66 -8.67
CA ALA A 148 10.36 0.35 -7.63
C ALA A 148 11.34 0.11 -6.48
N SER A 149 11.71 1.18 -5.77
CA SER A 149 12.35 1.02 -4.46
C SER A 149 11.30 0.77 -3.38
N ILE A 150 11.68 0.03 -2.33
CA ILE A 150 10.82 -0.24 -1.17
C ILE A 150 10.35 1.08 -0.53
N ALA A 151 11.26 2.06 -0.41
CA ALA A 151 10.98 3.38 0.14
C ALA A 151 9.92 4.14 -0.67
N ASP A 152 10.03 4.13 -2.01
CA ASP A 152 9.08 4.84 -2.88
C ASP A 152 7.69 4.20 -2.84
N MET A 153 7.63 2.87 -2.73
CA MET A 153 6.36 2.16 -2.56
C MET A 153 5.70 2.51 -1.23
N ALA A 154 6.48 2.52 -0.14
CA ALA A 154 5.99 2.91 1.19
C ALA A 154 5.49 4.36 1.20
N ALA A 155 6.19 5.27 0.52
CA ALA A 155 5.80 6.67 0.41
C ALA A 155 4.46 6.86 -0.32
N ILE A 156 4.26 6.19 -1.47
CA ILE A 156 2.96 6.22 -2.18
C ILE A 156 1.84 5.65 -1.29
N GLN A 157 2.07 4.48 -0.68
CA GLN A 157 1.05 3.83 0.14
C GLN A 157 0.67 4.67 1.36
N ALA A 158 1.66 5.29 2.02
CA ALA A 158 1.42 6.17 3.15
C ALA A 158 0.62 7.41 2.74
N ASP A 159 0.92 8.02 1.58
CA ASP A 159 0.19 9.18 1.07
C ASP A 159 -1.27 8.82 0.75
N ILE A 160 -1.47 7.75 -0.02
CA ILE A 160 -2.80 7.28 -0.40
C ILE A 160 -3.62 6.91 0.83
N PHE A 161 -3.02 6.20 1.78
CA PHE A 161 -3.69 5.86 3.04
C PHE A 161 -4.08 7.10 3.84
N ALA A 162 -3.17 8.07 3.99
CA ALA A 162 -3.44 9.31 4.72
C ALA A 162 -4.57 10.13 4.09
N ARG A 163 -4.57 10.24 2.76
CA ARG A 163 -5.62 10.93 2.00
C ARG A 163 -6.95 10.21 2.10
N ALA A 164 -6.96 8.89 1.96
CA ALA A 164 -8.16 8.07 2.12
C ALA A 164 -8.73 8.16 3.54
N ALA A 165 -7.87 8.18 4.56
CA ALA A 165 -8.25 8.39 5.95
C ALA A 165 -8.88 9.78 6.15
N CYS A 166 -8.31 10.82 5.53
CA CYS A 166 -8.82 12.19 5.60
C CYS A 166 -10.21 12.31 4.94
N ILE A 167 -10.39 11.73 3.75
CA ILE A 167 -11.68 11.68 3.03
C ILE A 167 -12.77 11.03 3.89
N ASN A 168 -12.42 10.00 4.66
CA ASN A 168 -13.36 9.26 5.51
C ASN A 168 -13.52 9.82 6.92
N GLY A 169 -12.89 10.96 7.25
CA GLY A 169 -13.01 11.59 8.56
C GLY A 169 -12.43 10.76 9.71
N ILE A 170 -11.39 9.96 9.44
CA ILE A 170 -10.70 9.18 10.47
C ILE A 170 -10.13 10.13 11.52
N ARG A 171 -10.42 9.86 12.80
CA ARG A 171 -10.12 10.78 13.91
C ARG A 171 -8.66 10.72 14.36
N HIS A 172 -7.99 9.57 14.20
CA HIS A 172 -6.61 9.35 14.63
C HIS A 172 -5.99 8.17 13.88
N ILE A 173 -4.71 8.28 13.51
CA ILE A 173 -3.91 7.19 12.94
C ILE A 173 -2.83 6.76 13.95
N VAL A 174 -2.77 5.47 14.27
CA VAL A 174 -1.63 4.87 14.95
C VAL A 174 -0.71 4.22 13.92
N CYS A 175 0.47 4.77 13.73
CA CYS A 175 1.51 4.23 12.87
C CYS A 175 2.38 3.25 13.66
N LEU A 176 2.51 2.01 13.18
CA LEU A 176 3.41 1.02 13.75
C LEU A 176 4.72 1.03 12.97
N SER A 177 5.80 1.37 13.68
CA SER A 177 7.17 1.22 13.18
C SER A 177 7.79 0.02 13.86
N GLY A 178 7.85 -1.10 13.14
CA GLY A 178 8.44 -2.34 13.61
C GLY A 178 9.95 -2.24 13.88
N PRO A 179 10.56 -3.27 14.51
CA PRO A 179 12.00 -3.30 14.66
C PRO A 179 12.64 -3.47 13.29
N ALA A 180 13.73 -2.74 13.04
CA ALA A 180 14.68 -3.19 12.02
C ALA A 180 15.07 -4.63 12.40
N SER A 181 14.81 -5.62 11.52
CA SER A 181 15.19 -7.01 11.78
C SER A 181 16.61 -7.06 12.34
N ARG A 182 16.83 -7.82 13.43
CA ARG A 182 18.12 -7.82 14.15
C ARG A 182 19.30 -8.17 13.23
N ASN A 183 19.04 -8.88 12.14
CA ASN A 183 19.99 -9.31 11.11
C ASN A 183 20.26 -8.26 10.01
N ILE A 184 19.68 -7.06 10.11
CA ILE A 184 19.93 -5.97 9.19
C ILE A 184 21.29 -5.34 9.50
N LEU A 185 22.18 -5.31 8.50
CA LEU A 185 23.49 -4.67 8.58
C LEU A 185 23.35 -3.21 9.06
N PRO A 186 24.34 -2.64 9.79
CA PRO A 186 24.25 -1.29 10.33
C PRO A 186 23.80 -0.21 9.31
N GLY A 187 24.31 -0.27 8.07
CA GLY A 187 23.92 0.66 7.00
C GLY A 187 22.50 0.46 6.43
N GLN A 188 21.92 -0.73 6.57
CA GLN A 188 20.54 -1.01 6.17
C GLN A 188 19.53 -0.59 7.27
N ARG A 189 19.95 -0.56 8.54
CA ARG A 189 19.11 -0.05 9.65
C ARG A 189 18.84 1.44 9.50
N PHE A 190 19.87 2.21 9.14
CA PHE A 190 19.74 3.64 8.86
C PHE A 190 18.72 3.92 7.75
N ARG A 191 18.76 3.12 6.67
CA ARG A 191 17.80 3.23 5.56
C ARG A 191 16.37 2.88 5.99
N TYR A 192 16.17 1.76 6.69
CA TYR A 192 14.85 1.38 7.19
C TYR A 192 14.24 2.46 8.11
N LEU A 193 15.03 3.00 9.04
CA LEU A 193 14.57 4.09 9.92
C LEU A 193 14.23 5.36 9.13
N HIS A 194 15.05 5.72 8.14
CA HIS A 194 14.78 6.86 7.27
C HIS A 194 13.47 6.68 6.50
N ASP A 195 13.24 5.49 5.93
CA ASP A 195 12.03 5.18 5.18
C ASP A 195 10.77 5.20 6.08
N SER A 196 10.87 4.68 7.30
CA SER A 196 9.79 4.76 8.30
C SER A 196 9.49 6.20 8.71
N LEU A 197 10.52 7.03 8.95
CA LEU A 197 10.35 8.44 9.30
C LEU A 197 9.73 9.26 8.16
N GLU A 198 10.05 8.92 6.91
CA GLU A 198 9.40 9.50 5.74
C GLU A 198 7.91 9.15 5.70
N ALA A 199 7.56 7.86 5.85
CA ALA A 199 6.16 7.43 5.88
C ALA A 199 5.37 8.13 7.00
N GLU A 200 5.95 8.24 8.20
CA GLU A 200 5.35 8.99 9.31
C GLU A 200 5.08 10.46 8.97
N ARG A 201 6.02 11.12 8.31
CA ARG A 201 5.91 12.52 7.88
C ARG A 201 4.82 12.69 6.83
N ILE A 202 4.71 11.73 5.90
CA ILE A 202 3.66 11.69 4.88
C ILE A 202 2.29 11.49 5.53
N LEU A 203 2.14 10.55 6.48
CA LEU A 203 0.88 10.33 7.19
C LEU A 203 0.36 11.60 7.88
N ARG A 204 1.27 12.39 8.47
CA ARG A 204 0.95 13.66 9.14
C ARG A 204 0.57 14.79 8.20
N SER A 205 0.92 14.69 6.91
CA SER A 205 0.74 15.78 5.96
C SER A 205 -0.72 16.14 5.68
N CYS A 206 -1.63 15.19 5.87
CA CYS A 206 -3.07 15.39 5.70
C CYS A 206 -3.74 16.11 6.89
N GLY A 207 -2.97 16.50 7.92
CA GLY A 207 -3.48 17.19 9.10
C GLY A 207 -4.15 16.28 10.14
N LEU A 208 -4.18 14.96 9.90
CA LEU A 208 -4.71 14.00 10.86
C LEU A 208 -3.76 13.81 12.05
N PRO A 209 -4.28 13.61 13.28
CA PRO A 209 -3.46 13.22 14.42
C PRO A 209 -2.80 11.87 14.17
N VAL A 210 -1.47 11.81 14.28
CA VAL A 210 -0.68 10.58 14.10
C VAL A 210 0.18 10.28 15.31
N THR A 211 -0.05 9.14 15.94
CA THR A 211 0.83 8.58 16.97
C THR A 211 1.68 7.49 16.38
N VAL A 212 2.95 7.45 16.76
CA VAL A 212 3.88 6.42 16.28
C VAL A 212 4.27 5.51 17.44
N LEU A 213 4.02 4.22 17.29
CA LEU A 213 4.48 3.20 18.21
C LEU A 213 5.72 2.53 17.60
N ARG A 214 6.84 2.63 18.32
CA ARG A 214 8.15 2.10 17.88
C ARG A 214 8.53 0.88 18.70
N SER A 215 8.99 -0.15 18.01
CA SER A 215 9.55 -1.33 18.67
C SER A 215 10.73 -1.00 19.56
N GLY A 216 10.78 -1.57 20.77
CA GLY A 216 11.91 -1.45 21.69
C GLY A 216 12.09 -0.07 22.36
N GLN A 217 11.12 0.85 22.25
CA GLN A 217 11.11 2.11 23.00
C GLN A 217 10.01 2.06 24.07
N PRO A 218 10.30 2.41 25.34
CA PRO A 218 9.26 2.54 26.35
C PRO A 218 8.29 3.66 25.98
N SER A 219 7.01 3.45 26.27
CA SER A 219 5.86 4.32 25.95
C SER A 219 5.96 5.78 26.42
N SER A 220 6.95 6.11 27.27
CA SER A 220 7.20 7.47 27.76
C SER A 220 8.05 8.33 26.82
N GLN A 221 8.71 7.74 25.81
CA GLN A 221 9.56 8.48 24.85
C GLN A 221 9.01 8.50 23.42
N THR A 222 7.87 7.85 23.16
CA THR A 222 7.17 7.89 21.86
C THR A 222 6.54 9.26 21.54
N ALA A 223 6.51 10.17 22.51
CA ALA A 223 6.33 11.60 22.29
C ALA A 223 7.65 12.24 21.83
N GLY A 224 8.08 11.90 20.61
CA GLY A 224 9.11 12.68 19.93
C GLY A 224 8.61 14.12 19.81
N ARG A 225 9.28 15.02 20.54
CA ARG A 225 9.09 16.48 20.58
C ARG A 225 8.70 17.03 19.20
N SER A 226 7.40 17.26 19.00
CA SER A 226 6.83 18.00 17.90
C SER A 226 5.69 18.82 18.49
N GLU A 227 5.72 20.12 18.28
CA GLU A 227 4.91 21.14 18.95
C GLU A 227 3.39 21.05 18.68
N ASN A 228 2.89 19.94 18.12
CA ASN A 228 1.50 19.78 17.67
C ASN A 228 0.77 18.50 18.16
N THR A 229 1.36 17.65 19.00
CA THR A 229 0.62 16.48 19.56
C THR A 229 -0.11 16.84 20.85
N ALA A 230 -1.21 17.59 20.74
CA ALA A 230 -2.08 17.91 21.87
C ALA A 230 -3.28 16.95 22.04
N ILE A 231 -3.44 15.95 21.16
CA ILE A 231 -4.58 15.02 21.22
C ILE A 231 -4.11 13.69 21.84
N PRO A 232 -4.61 13.32 23.03
CA PRO A 232 -4.33 12.03 23.64
C PRO A 232 -4.80 10.89 22.73
N VAL A 233 -4.00 9.84 22.61
CA VAL A 233 -4.43 8.63 21.89
C VAL A 233 -5.60 8.01 22.63
N PRO A 234 -6.72 7.71 21.96
CA PRO A 234 -7.80 6.95 22.58
C PRO A 234 -7.25 5.65 23.18
N ILE A 235 -7.61 5.35 24.43
CA ILE A 235 -7.06 4.22 25.19
C ILE A 235 -7.19 2.90 24.41
N GLU A 236 -8.35 2.70 23.77
CA GLU A 236 -8.65 1.53 22.95
C GLU A 236 -7.70 1.42 21.74
N LEU A 237 -7.42 2.54 21.07
CA LEU A 237 -6.51 2.59 19.92
C LEU A 237 -5.05 2.39 20.34
N ALA A 238 -4.66 2.94 21.49
CA ALA A 238 -3.33 2.75 22.07
C ALA A 238 -3.10 1.27 22.44
N GLY A 239 -4.07 0.66 23.13
CA GLY A 239 -4.04 -0.76 23.48
C GLY A 239 -3.98 -1.64 22.24
N ALA A 240 -4.86 -1.40 21.26
CA ALA A 240 -4.88 -2.12 19.99
C ALA A 240 -3.55 -2.03 19.23
N GLY A 241 -3.00 -0.82 19.11
CA GLY A 241 -1.72 -0.59 18.45
C GLY A 241 -0.55 -1.29 19.14
N MET A 242 -0.52 -1.29 20.48
CA MET A 242 0.53 -1.96 21.26
C MET A 242 0.45 -3.48 21.14
N THR A 243 -0.74 -4.06 21.19
CA THR A 243 -0.95 -5.50 21.01
C THR A 243 -0.51 -5.93 19.62
N LEU A 244 -0.86 -5.17 18.58
CA LEU A 244 -0.43 -5.45 17.21
C LEU A 244 1.08 -5.29 17.03
N LEU A 245 1.69 -4.26 17.60
CA LEU A 245 3.15 -4.07 17.57
C LEU A 245 3.89 -5.26 18.23
N ALA A 246 3.43 -5.71 19.39
CA ALA A 246 4.02 -6.86 20.08
C ALA A 246 3.92 -8.15 19.24
N ALA A 247 2.81 -8.37 18.54
CA ALA A 247 2.64 -9.49 17.63
C ALA A 247 3.61 -9.42 16.44
N VAL A 248 3.75 -8.24 15.82
CA VAL A 248 4.71 -7.99 14.72
C VAL A 248 6.15 -8.25 15.19
N GLU A 249 6.50 -7.81 16.41
CA GLU A 249 7.81 -8.09 17.00
C GLU A 249 8.06 -9.58 17.22
N ALA A 250 7.08 -10.30 17.77
CA ALA A 250 7.19 -11.72 18.04
C ALA A 250 7.39 -12.52 16.73
N ALA A 251 6.63 -12.18 15.69
CA ALA A 251 6.79 -12.78 14.37
C ALA A 251 8.18 -12.50 13.78
N SER A 252 8.65 -11.25 13.88
CA SER A 252 9.97 -10.84 13.37
C SER A 252 11.16 -11.52 14.06
N ARG A 253 10.99 -12.03 15.29
CA ARG A 253 12.04 -12.78 16.01
C ARG A 253 12.18 -14.22 15.54
N ASN A 254 11.13 -14.80 14.95
CA ASN A 254 11.13 -16.18 14.47
C ASN A 254 11.72 -16.36 13.06
N ASP A 255 12.04 -15.28 12.34
CA ASP A 255 12.66 -15.30 10.99
C ASP A 255 14.18 -15.66 11.00
N THR A 256 14.61 -16.55 11.90
CA THR A 256 15.98 -17.08 11.93
C THR A 256 16.22 -18.13 10.82
N HIS A 257 17.07 -17.76 9.85
CA HIS A 257 17.74 -18.53 8.77
C HIS A 257 17.09 -18.64 7.37
N PRO A 258 17.93 -18.50 6.31
CA PRO A 258 18.24 -19.69 5.52
C PRO A 258 19.75 -19.92 5.42
N GLY A 259 20.27 -20.76 6.32
CA GLY A 259 21.20 -21.81 5.94
C GLY A 259 20.40 -23.12 5.95
N THR A 260 20.11 -23.67 4.77
CA THR A 260 19.56 -25.04 4.56
C THR A 260 18.16 -25.40 5.11
N GLY A 261 17.36 -24.47 5.64
CA GLY A 261 15.93 -24.66 5.84
C GLY A 261 15.13 -23.91 4.77
N ALA A 262 14.26 -24.60 4.03
CA ALA A 262 13.38 -23.95 3.06
C ALA A 262 12.57 -22.84 3.76
N PRO A 263 12.36 -21.68 3.11
CA PRO A 263 11.53 -20.62 3.68
C PRO A 263 10.18 -21.21 4.09
N VAL A 264 9.67 -20.84 5.26
CA VAL A 264 8.28 -21.14 5.65
C VAL A 264 7.40 -20.45 4.63
N GLN A 265 7.07 -21.20 3.57
CA GLN A 265 6.14 -20.75 2.56
C GLN A 265 4.79 -20.63 3.27
N PRO A 266 4.07 -19.50 3.12
CA PRO A 266 2.68 -19.47 3.53
C PRO A 266 1.97 -20.68 2.91
N PRO A 267 0.96 -21.25 3.58
CA PRO A 267 0.28 -22.43 3.08
C PRO A 267 -0.13 -22.21 1.63
N PRO A 268 -0.05 -23.23 0.75
CA PRO A 268 -0.28 -23.06 -0.68
C PRO A 268 -1.72 -22.58 -0.89
N ARG A 269 -1.90 -21.26 -0.97
CA ARG A 269 -3.11 -20.64 -1.49
C ARG A 269 -3.26 -21.12 -2.92
N LYS A 270 -4.49 -21.44 -3.35
CA LYS A 270 -4.77 -21.73 -4.77
C LYS A 270 -4.05 -20.66 -5.60
N LYS A 271 -3.17 -21.08 -6.51
CA LYS A 271 -2.40 -20.15 -7.34
C LYS A 271 -3.38 -19.32 -8.16
N ALA A 272 -3.76 -18.15 -7.67
CA ALA A 272 -4.42 -17.15 -8.50
C ALA A 272 -3.49 -16.90 -9.71
N LYS A 273 -4.06 -16.82 -10.91
CA LYS A 273 -3.25 -16.53 -12.10
C LYS A 273 -2.49 -15.22 -11.82
N PRO A 274 -1.16 -15.19 -12.01
CA PRO A 274 -0.39 -13.99 -11.73
C PRO A 274 -0.94 -12.85 -12.58
N ALA A 275 -1.19 -11.70 -11.93
CA ALA A 275 -1.57 -10.48 -12.61
C ALA A 275 -0.60 -10.24 -13.78
N SER A 276 -1.11 -9.83 -14.94
CA SER A 276 -0.29 -9.64 -16.15
C SER A 276 0.24 -8.21 -16.32
N ASP A 277 0.02 -7.39 -15.31
CA ASP A 277 0.30 -5.97 -15.26
C ASP A 277 1.70 -5.64 -14.74
N VAL A 278 2.03 -4.36 -14.84
CA VAL A 278 3.35 -3.82 -14.53
C VAL A 278 3.16 -2.58 -13.66
N ARG A 279 3.98 -2.51 -12.62
CA ARG A 279 4.16 -1.32 -11.81
C ARG A 279 5.58 -0.78 -11.92
N SER A 280 5.71 0.51 -12.12
CA SER A 280 7.00 1.20 -12.21
C SER A 280 6.92 2.46 -11.36
N VAL A 281 7.86 2.65 -10.43
CA VAL A 281 7.87 3.81 -9.53
C VAL A 281 9.27 4.40 -9.48
N GLN A 282 9.39 5.69 -9.78
CA GLN A 282 10.65 6.42 -9.77
C GLN A 282 10.52 7.76 -9.07
N ARG A 283 11.47 8.05 -8.18
CA ARG A 283 11.57 9.35 -7.52
C ARG A 283 12.48 10.33 -8.26
N VAL A 284 12.03 11.56 -8.39
CA VAL A 284 12.78 12.71 -8.91
C VAL A 284 12.70 13.91 -7.96
N VAL A 285 13.61 14.87 -8.11
CA VAL A 285 13.59 16.14 -7.37
C VAL A 285 13.21 17.25 -8.35
N LEU A 286 12.17 18.00 -8.01
CA LEU A 286 11.63 19.09 -8.81
C LEU A 286 12.52 20.35 -8.71
N PRO A 287 12.76 21.07 -9.83
CA PRO A 287 13.55 22.30 -9.85
C PRO A 287 12.78 23.51 -9.31
N GLY A 288 13.48 24.39 -8.60
CA GLY A 288 12.92 25.64 -8.07
C GLY A 288 11.62 25.43 -7.28
N ASN A 289 10.63 26.29 -7.55
CA ASN A 289 9.27 26.25 -6.96
C ASN A 289 8.27 25.59 -7.92
N THR A 290 8.64 24.47 -8.55
CA THR A 290 7.72 23.69 -9.39
C THR A 290 6.99 22.61 -8.59
N ASP A 291 5.87 22.13 -9.12
CA ASP A 291 5.01 21.12 -8.50
C ASP A 291 4.82 19.86 -9.38
N ALA A 292 4.10 18.86 -8.87
CA ALA A 292 3.81 17.63 -9.62
C ALA A 292 3.02 17.88 -10.92
N GLY A 293 2.15 18.90 -10.96
CA GLY A 293 1.39 19.24 -12.17
C GLY A 293 2.29 19.78 -13.27
N TRP A 294 3.24 20.66 -12.91
CA TRP A 294 4.30 21.11 -13.79
C TRP A 294 5.16 19.93 -14.26
N ALA A 295 5.59 19.06 -13.34
CA ALA A 295 6.42 17.91 -13.66
C ALA A 295 5.76 16.98 -14.70
N ALA A 296 4.45 16.78 -14.57
CA ALA A 296 3.68 15.96 -15.51
C ALA A 296 3.63 16.54 -16.92
N ARG A 297 3.31 17.83 -17.05
CA ARG A 297 3.28 18.52 -18.36
C ARG A 297 4.67 18.57 -18.98
N HIS A 298 5.67 18.96 -18.18
CA HIS A 298 7.06 19.06 -18.60
C HIS A 298 7.65 17.71 -18.99
N TYR A 299 7.26 16.61 -18.34
CA TYR A 299 7.67 15.26 -18.73
C TYR A 299 7.25 14.92 -20.15
N LEU A 300 6.00 15.21 -20.52
CA LEU A 300 5.47 14.94 -21.87
C LEU A 300 6.16 15.80 -22.93
N GLU A 301 6.33 17.10 -22.66
CA GLU A 301 7.06 18.02 -23.53
C GLU A 301 8.53 17.59 -23.72
N TRP A 302 9.22 17.29 -22.62
CA TRP A 302 10.60 16.82 -22.62
C TRP A 302 10.75 15.49 -23.37
N LEU A 303 9.82 14.55 -23.17
CA LEU A 303 9.83 13.25 -23.85
C LEU A 303 9.73 13.44 -25.37
N GLY A 304 8.83 14.33 -25.83
CA GLY A 304 8.72 14.71 -27.23
C GLY A 304 9.97 15.40 -27.77
N SER A 305 10.67 16.19 -26.95
CA SER A 305 11.90 16.87 -27.35
C SER A 305 13.10 15.93 -27.46
N ILE A 306 13.29 15.00 -26.51
CA ILE A 306 14.46 14.12 -26.47
C ILE A 306 14.33 12.95 -27.45
N LEU A 307 13.10 12.45 -27.64
CA LEU A 307 12.78 11.41 -28.62
C LEU A 307 12.25 12.00 -29.92
N LYS A 308 12.43 13.31 -30.16
CA LYS A 308 11.99 14.00 -31.39
C LYS A 308 12.34 13.26 -32.68
N PRO A 309 13.52 12.63 -32.87
CA PRO A 309 13.76 11.90 -34.10
C PRO A 309 12.83 10.69 -34.32
N LEU A 310 12.26 10.12 -33.27
CA LEU A 310 11.45 8.88 -33.33
C LEU A 310 9.97 9.11 -33.05
N ILE A 311 9.66 10.03 -32.14
CA ILE A 311 8.33 10.22 -31.54
C ILE A 311 7.92 11.69 -31.69
N ARG A 312 6.62 11.91 -31.85
CA ARG A 312 5.96 13.20 -31.67
C ARG A 312 4.90 13.09 -30.58
N ILE A 313 4.65 14.18 -29.89
CA ILE A 313 3.57 14.29 -28.91
C ILE A 313 2.51 15.19 -29.53
N ASP A 314 1.35 14.63 -29.85
CA ASP A 314 0.20 15.39 -30.29
C ASP A 314 -0.68 15.69 -29.05
N HIS A 315 -1.04 16.95 -28.85
CA HIS A 315 -1.94 17.40 -27.78
C HIS A 315 -3.11 18.12 -28.45
N ASP A 316 -4.34 17.71 -28.14
CA ASP A 316 -5.56 18.23 -28.79
C ASP A 316 -6.08 19.53 -28.17
N GLY A 317 -5.34 20.14 -27.24
CA GLY A 317 -5.76 21.32 -26.50
C GLY A 317 -6.73 21.02 -25.36
N GLY A 318 -7.19 19.77 -25.22
CA GLY A 318 -8.05 19.30 -24.15
C GLY A 318 -7.28 18.54 -23.07
N SER A 319 -7.75 17.34 -22.74
CA SER A 319 -7.14 16.48 -21.70
C SER A 319 -6.36 15.30 -22.29
N ARG A 320 -6.17 15.23 -23.62
CA ARG A 320 -5.60 14.05 -24.26
C ARG A 320 -4.23 14.33 -24.88
N TYR A 321 -3.29 13.46 -24.54
CA TYR A 321 -1.96 13.41 -25.12
C TYR A 321 -1.77 12.11 -25.89
N ARG A 322 -1.25 12.20 -27.11
CA ARG A 322 -0.90 11.04 -27.94
C ARG A 322 0.59 11.00 -28.20
N VAL A 323 1.22 9.91 -27.81
CA VAL A 323 2.61 9.61 -28.11
C VAL A 323 2.63 8.85 -29.43
N CYS A 324 2.97 9.50 -30.53
CA CYS A 324 2.93 8.91 -31.87
C CYS A 324 4.33 8.62 -32.40
N LEU A 325 4.49 7.55 -33.17
CA LEU A 325 5.67 7.42 -34.03
C LEU A 325 5.69 8.56 -35.05
N ARG A 326 6.88 9.01 -35.45
CA ARG A 326 6.99 10.10 -36.43
C ARG A 326 6.94 9.63 -37.87
N SER A 327 7.38 8.41 -38.16
CA SER A 327 7.32 7.81 -39.51
C SER A 327 5.93 7.34 -39.92
N SER A 328 4.96 7.27 -39.00
CA SER A 328 3.58 6.86 -39.28
C SER A 328 2.59 7.64 -38.40
N ARG A 329 1.27 7.44 -38.57
CA ARG A 329 0.25 7.98 -37.64
C ARG A 329 -0.06 7.04 -36.48
N CYS A 330 0.82 6.06 -36.24
CA CYS A 330 0.64 5.07 -35.19
C CYS A 330 0.83 5.70 -33.80
N ALA A 331 -0.23 5.70 -32.99
CA ALA A 331 -0.17 6.07 -31.59
C ALA A 331 0.44 4.91 -30.77
N LEU A 332 1.62 5.14 -30.19
CA LEU A 332 2.29 4.22 -29.27
C LEU A 332 1.54 4.13 -27.95
N LEU A 333 1.17 5.29 -27.41
CA LEU A 333 0.43 5.44 -26.16
C LEU A 333 -0.53 6.62 -26.25
N GLU A 334 -1.71 6.47 -25.66
CA GLU A 334 -2.67 7.53 -25.44
C GLU A 334 -2.85 7.75 -23.94
N LEU A 335 -2.78 9.02 -23.52
CA LEU A 335 -2.88 9.44 -22.13
C LEU A 335 -4.02 10.45 -22.02
N ASN A 336 -5.03 10.17 -21.19
CA ASN A 336 -6.07 11.13 -20.86
C ASN A 336 -5.86 11.63 -19.43
N TYR A 337 -5.64 12.93 -19.26
CA TYR A 337 -5.61 13.60 -17.97
C TYR A 337 -6.97 13.45 -17.27
N LEU A 338 -6.93 13.08 -15.99
CA LEU A 338 -8.10 12.89 -15.14
C LEU A 338 -8.19 14.06 -14.13
N PRO A 339 -8.90 15.15 -14.44
CA PRO A 339 -8.96 16.32 -13.57
C PRO A 339 -9.58 16.00 -12.21
N GLU A 340 -10.62 15.16 -12.18
CA GLU A 340 -11.33 14.78 -10.94
C GLU A 340 -10.48 13.96 -9.97
N GLN A 341 -9.45 13.25 -10.47
CA GLN A 341 -8.52 12.48 -9.65
C GLN A 341 -7.21 13.23 -9.38
N SER A 342 -7.00 14.37 -10.06
CA SER A 342 -5.83 15.21 -9.90
C SER A 342 -6.07 16.27 -8.83
N SER A 343 -5.00 16.71 -8.18
CA SER A 343 -5.06 17.71 -7.11
C SER A 343 -3.76 18.53 -7.09
N ALA A 344 -3.63 19.48 -6.17
CA ALA A 344 -2.35 20.18 -5.97
C ALA A 344 -1.20 19.21 -5.62
N ALA A 345 -1.51 18.07 -5.00
CA ALA A 345 -0.52 17.07 -4.63
C ALA A 345 -0.09 16.17 -5.80
N GLY A 346 -0.86 16.10 -6.88
CA GLY A 346 -0.53 15.19 -7.98
C GLY A 346 -1.40 15.26 -9.22
N SER A 347 -0.87 14.76 -10.32
CA SER A 347 -1.53 14.70 -11.63
C SER A 347 -1.62 13.27 -12.13
N ILE A 348 -2.81 12.86 -12.55
CA ILE A 348 -3.09 11.49 -12.98
C ILE A 348 -3.53 11.48 -14.44
N TYR A 349 -2.92 10.58 -15.22
CA TYR A 349 -3.24 10.33 -16.62
C TYR A 349 -3.64 8.87 -16.78
N ARG A 350 -4.84 8.61 -17.26
CA ARG A 350 -5.25 7.26 -17.67
C ARG A 350 -4.52 6.86 -18.94
N ILE A 351 -3.88 5.71 -18.94
CA ILE A 351 -3.31 5.09 -20.15
C ILE A 351 -4.46 4.41 -20.89
N SER A 352 -5.00 5.07 -21.90
CA SER A 352 -6.29 4.71 -22.52
C SER A 352 -6.17 4.02 -23.87
N GLY A 353 -4.97 3.79 -24.37
CA GLY A 353 -4.81 3.32 -25.74
C GLY A 353 -3.37 3.36 -26.24
N GLY A 354 -3.23 3.00 -27.51
CA GLY A 354 -1.97 2.92 -28.23
C GLY A 354 -1.45 1.49 -28.37
N VAL A 355 -0.61 1.27 -29.38
CA VAL A 355 -0.16 -0.08 -29.76
C VAL A 355 0.71 -0.77 -28.71
N LEU A 356 1.25 -0.05 -27.72
CA LEU A 356 2.10 -0.63 -26.68
C LEU A 356 1.31 -1.23 -25.52
N THR A 357 0.01 -0.95 -25.43
CA THR A 357 -0.85 -1.37 -24.31
C THR A 357 -2.04 -2.21 -24.77
N LYS A 358 -2.44 -3.18 -23.95
CA LYS A 358 -3.73 -3.89 -24.14
C LYS A 358 -4.83 -3.08 -23.47
N GLN A 359 -5.98 -2.97 -24.14
CA GLN A 359 -7.17 -2.38 -23.54
C GLN A 359 -7.93 -3.47 -22.79
N ASP A 360 -8.12 -3.25 -21.51
CA ASP A 360 -8.89 -4.09 -20.62
C ASP A 360 -9.51 -3.18 -19.55
N ASP A 361 -10.84 -3.06 -19.58
CA ASP A 361 -11.58 -2.17 -18.69
C ASP A 361 -11.50 -2.60 -17.21
N SER A 362 -11.06 -3.84 -16.95
CA SER A 362 -10.81 -4.31 -15.59
C SER A 362 -9.52 -3.75 -14.99
N TYR A 363 -8.66 -3.11 -15.79
CA TYR A 363 -7.41 -2.51 -15.35
C TYR A 363 -7.47 -0.98 -15.39
N GLN A 364 -7.08 -0.36 -14.28
CA GLN A 364 -7.02 1.09 -14.15
C GLN A 364 -5.62 1.62 -14.47
N SER A 365 -5.14 1.30 -15.68
CA SER A 365 -3.81 1.69 -16.14
C SER A 365 -3.64 3.21 -16.08
N ARG A 366 -2.65 3.68 -15.34
CA ARG A 366 -2.41 5.12 -15.15
C ARG A 366 -0.94 5.45 -15.01
N LEU A 367 -0.61 6.68 -15.42
CA LEU A 367 0.62 7.38 -15.12
C LEU A 367 0.30 8.49 -14.12
N GLU A 368 0.96 8.47 -12.98
CA GLU A 368 0.73 9.36 -11.86
C GLU A 368 2.02 10.12 -11.51
N PHE A 369 1.87 11.41 -11.27
CA PHE A 369 2.90 12.28 -10.72
C PHE A 369 2.42 12.74 -9.35
N LEU A 370 3.09 12.29 -8.30
CA LEU A 370 2.73 12.56 -6.91
C LEU A 370 3.85 13.32 -6.22
N GLN A 371 3.61 14.55 -5.80
CA GLN A 371 4.56 15.30 -4.99
C GLN A 371 4.47 14.83 -3.55
N ILE A 372 5.62 14.48 -2.99
CA ILE A 372 5.69 14.09 -1.59
C ILE A 372 5.44 15.35 -0.76
N PRO A 373 4.45 15.33 0.15
CA PRO A 373 4.05 16.52 0.90
C PRO A 373 5.23 17.16 1.61
N GLY A 374 5.33 18.50 1.65
CA GLY A 374 6.40 19.21 2.35
C GLY A 374 7.82 19.00 1.79
N SER A 375 7.97 18.41 0.60
CA SER A 375 9.26 18.28 -0.08
C SER A 375 9.15 18.69 -1.57
N ARG A 376 10.31 18.83 -2.22
CA ARG A 376 10.39 19.00 -3.68
C ARG A 376 10.51 17.66 -4.41
N GLU A 377 10.32 16.55 -3.71
CA GLU A 377 10.42 15.23 -4.33
C GLU A 377 9.09 14.87 -4.97
N CYS A 378 9.16 14.33 -6.19
CA CYS A 378 8.01 13.86 -6.93
C CYS A 378 8.24 12.39 -7.28
N ILE A 379 7.24 11.57 -7.00
CA ILE A 379 7.15 10.20 -7.45
C ILE A 379 6.44 10.19 -8.79
N ILE A 380 7.02 9.50 -9.77
CA ILE A 380 6.42 9.23 -11.06
C ILE A 380 6.13 7.74 -11.08
N ALA A 381 4.87 7.37 -11.19
CA ALA A 381 4.42 6.00 -11.07
C ALA A 381 3.56 5.58 -12.25
N ILE A 382 3.84 4.40 -12.80
CA ILE A 382 2.94 3.67 -13.68
C ILE A 382 2.29 2.57 -12.85
N HIS A 383 0.97 2.54 -12.85
CA HIS A 383 0.18 1.50 -12.20
C HIS A 383 -0.61 0.71 -13.22
N ASP A 384 -0.78 -0.58 -12.93
CA ASP A 384 -1.68 -1.51 -13.59
C ASP A 384 -1.52 -1.52 -15.12
N TYR A 385 -0.28 -1.31 -15.61
CA TYR A 385 0.01 -1.21 -17.03
C TYR A 385 0.06 -2.58 -17.69
N LEU A 386 -0.76 -2.77 -18.71
CA LEU A 386 -0.81 -4.01 -19.49
C LEU A 386 -0.03 -3.87 -20.80
N PRO A 387 1.12 -4.55 -20.95
CA PRO A 387 1.87 -4.53 -22.20
C PRO A 387 1.19 -5.35 -23.30
N SER A 388 1.17 -4.82 -24.53
CA SER A 388 0.69 -5.56 -25.71
C SER A 388 1.67 -6.64 -26.19
N LEU A 389 2.96 -6.48 -25.89
CA LEU A 389 4.01 -7.41 -26.31
C LEU A 389 4.00 -8.71 -25.49
N PRO A 390 4.43 -9.84 -26.09
CA PRO A 390 4.78 -11.04 -25.34
C PRO A 390 5.74 -10.72 -24.19
N TRP A 391 5.52 -11.33 -23.03
CA TRP A 391 6.18 -10.96 -21.77
C TRP A 391 7.70 -10.85 -21.85
N PHE A 392 8.35 -11.81 -22.50
CA PHE A 392 9.80 -11.82 -22.66
C PHE A 392 10.29 -10.59 -23.43
N LEU A 393 9.63 -10.25 -24.54
CA LEU A 393 9.96 -9.07 -25.34
C LEU A 393 9.74 -7.80 -24.53
N TYR A 394 8.60 -7.68 -23.85
CA TYR A 394 8.32 -6.54 -22.98
C TYR A 394 9.44 -6.31 -21.93
N LYS A 395 9.78 -7.36 -21.17
CA LYS A 395 10.78 -7.30 -20.09
C LYS A 395 12.15 -6.86 -20.58
N HIS A 396 12.56 -7.30 -21.78
CA HIS A 396 13.88 -7.01 -22.33
C HIS A 396 13.94 -5.76 -23.23
N THR A 397 12.78 -5.19 -23.60
CA THR A 397 12.70 -3.98 -24.45
C THR A 397 12.05 -2.82 -23.69
N GLN A 398 10.72 -2.72 -23.68
CA GLN A 398 9.96 -1.61 -23.13
C GLN A 398 10.32 -1.32 -21.67
N ALA A 399 10.40 -2.35 -20.81
CA ALA A 399 10.70 -2.15 -19.38
C ALA A 399 12.11 -1.56 -19.13
N ARG A 400 13.09 -1.87 -20.00
CA ARG A 400 14.45 -1.32 -19.92
C ARG A 400 14.52 0.09 -20.49
N VAL A 401 13.87 0.31 -21.65
CA VAL A 401 13.78 1.63 -22.26
C VAL A 401 13.10 2.61 -21.32
N HIS A 402 12.02 2.20 -20.66
CA HIS A 402 11.31 3.01 -19.67
C HIS A 402 12.23 3.45 -18.52
N LEU A 403 13.02 2.54 -17.93
CA LEU A 403 13.99 2.89 -16.88
C LEU A 403 15.08 3.86 -17.38
N LEU A 404 15.54 3.70 -18.62
CA LEU A 404 16.50 4.61 -19.23
C LEU A 404 15.90 6.01 -19.40
N VAL A 405 14.66 6.11 -19.89
CA VAL A 405 13.91 7.37 -20.03
C VAL A 405 13.76 8.05 -18.67
N MET A 406 13.34 7.32 -17.63
CA MET A 406 13.18 7.88 -16.29
C MET A 406 14.52 8.33 -15.69
N THR A 407 15.60 7.59 -15.93
CA THR A 407 16.95 8.00 -15.52
C THR A 407 17.40 9.27 -16.24
N ALA A 408 17.13 9.38 -17.54
CA ALA A 408 17.45 10.56 -18.32
C ALA A 408 16.62 11.78 -17.87
N PHE A 409 15.34 11.59 -17.57
CA PHE A 409 14.47 12.65 -17.05
C PHE A 409 14.93 13.15 -15.69
N ARG A 410 15.27 12.23 -14.77
CA ARG A 410 15.84 12.60 -13.46
C ARG A 410 17.10 13.45 -13.62
N ARG A 411 18.02 13.07 -14.50
CA ARG A 411 19.24 13.83 -14.78
C ARG A 411 18.93 15.20 -15.39
N HIS A 412 17.92 15.29 -16.25
CA HIS A 412 17.45 16.55 -16.82
C HIS A 412 16.96 17.51 -15.74
N LEU A 413 16.07 17.06 -14.86
CA LEU A 413 15.58 17.87 -13.73
C LEU A 413 16.72 18.32 -12.80
N LEU A 414 17.65 17.43 -12.48
CA LEU A 414 18.83 17.80 -11.67
C LEU A 414 19.71 18.87 -12.32
N ARG A 415 19.83 18.89 -13.66
CA ARG A 415 20.56 19.95 -14.37
C ARG A 415 19.80 21.28 -14.34
N MET A 416 18.47 21.25 -14.43
CA MET A 416 17.64 22.45 -14.30
C MET A 416 17.76 23.05 -12.89
N SER A 417 17.73 22.21 -11.85
CA SER A 417 17.89 22.64 -10.45
C SER A 417 19.24 23.26 -10.12
N LYS A 418 20.28 23.02 -10.92
CA LYS A 418 21.61 23.65 -10.75
C LYS A 418 21.72 25.01 -11.44
N ARG A 419 20.81 25.32 -12.35
CA ARG A 419 20.78 26.57 -13.14
C ARG A 419 19.81 27.60 -12.58
N THR A 420 18.94 27.17 -11.68
CA THR A 420 17.99 27.98 -10.92
C THR A 420 18.61 28.22 -9.56
#